data_AF-A0A6G0XAQ3-F1
#
_entry.id   AF-A0A6G0XAQ3-F1
#
_cell.length_a   1.000
_cell.length_b   1.000
_cell.length_c   1.000
_cell.angle_alpha   90.00
_cell.angle_beta   90.00
_cell.angle_gamma   90.00
#
_symmetry.space_group_name_H-M   'P 1'
#
loop_
_entity.id
_entity.type
_entity.pdbx_description
1 polymer ?
#
loop_
_entity_poly.entity_id
_entity_poly.type
_entity_poly.pdbx_seq_one_letter_code
_entity_poly.pdbx_strand_id
1 'polypeptide(L)'
;MTSRAVKPGQLITSQGEDAIDETKEIAIRLNLPGAKLDFTNDWVVDTTELEQAKAMQATLMARIQALEQENQYLREKCDRIHDESNLDKFKSQLLVEMLAVSSLDEEKSKAEYIKEKLKVESLKQDMKALLEAAAKHNIDIKQFAVALKAV
;
A
#
# COMPACT_ATOMS: atom_id res chain seq x y z
N MET A 1 4.50 80.25 -46.30
CA MET A 1 3.35 80.09 -45.39
C MET A 1 3.56 78.82 -44.58
N THR A 2 4.00 78.95 -43.33
CA THR A 2 3.82 77.92 -42.29
C THR A 2 2.63 78.35 -41.45
N SER A 3 1.67 77.44 -41.26
CA SER A 3 0.55 77.66 -40.35
C SER A 3 0.97 77.34 -38.92
N ARG A 4 0.76 78.33 -38.04
CA ARG A 4 0.83 78.31 -36.56
C ARG A 4 -0.57 77.92 -36.05
N ALA A 5 -0.88 77.41 -34.86
CA ALA A 5 -0.36 77.47 -33.48
C ALA A 5 -1.00 76.27 -32.69
N VAL A 6 -0.85 75.97 -31.38
CA VAL A 6 -0.82 76.77 -30.12
C VAL A 6 -0.24 75.90 -28.96
N LYS A 7 0.20 76.58 -27.88
CA LYS A 7 0.86 76.14 -26.62
C LYS A 7 -0.08 75.55 -25.54
N PRO A 8 0.48 74.94 -24.46
CA PRO A 8 0.65 75.66 -23.16
C PRO A 8 2.01 75.35 -22.47
N GLY A 9 2.75 76.34 -21.92
CA GLY A 9 2.82 76.73 -20.49
C GLY A 9 3.97 75.96 -19.78
N GLN A 10 4.99 76.52 -19.09
CA GLN A 10 5.17 77.76 -18.33
C GLN A 10 6.70 78.00 -18.12
N LEU A 11 7.08 79.25 -17.82
CA LEU A 11 8.44 79.85 -17.69
C LEU A 11 9.37 79.12 -16.67
N ILE A 12 10.71 79.20 -16.75
CA ILE A 12 11.59 80.34 -16.41
C ILE A 12 13.00 80.16 -17.03
N THR A 13 13.60 81.30 -17.35
CA THR A 13 14.90 81.61 -17.97
C THR A 13 16.13 81.27 -17.13
N SER A 14 17.25 80.90 -17.76
CA SER A 14 18.53 81.61 -17.63
C SER A 14 19.55 81.09 -18.64
N GLN A 15 20.21 82.03 -19.30
CA GLN A 15 21.25 81.88 -20.33
C GLN A 15 22.40 80.97 -19.89
N GLY A 16 22.96 80.23 -20.84
CA GLY A 16 24.21 79.48 -20.68
C GLY A 16 24.64 78.89 -22.03
N GLU A 17 25.74 79.45 -22.56
CA GLU A 17 26.66 78.98 -23.60
C GLU A 17 26.33 77.69 -24.36
N ASP A 18 26.12 77.84 -25.67
CA ASP A 18 26.16 76.75 -26.65
C ASP A 18 27.59 76.17 -26.74
N ALA A 19 27.78 75.02 -26.11
CA ALA A 19 28.80 74.05 -26.49
C ALA A 19 28.26 72.63 -26.22
N ILE A 20 27.28 72.19 -27.01
CA ILE A 20 26.84 70.79 -27.03
C ILE A 20 27.40 70.15 -28.30
N ASP A 21 28.52 69.47 -28.09
CA ASP A 21 29.21 68.57 -29.01
C ASP A 21 28.21 67.53 -29.59
N GLU A 22 27.77 67.73 -30.83
CA GLU A 22 26.75 66.93 -31.54
C GLU A 22 27.22 65.50 -31.93
N THR A 23 28.34 65.01 -31.39
CA THR A 23 28.87 63.66 -31.70
C THR A 23 28.83 62.66 -30.54
N LYS A 24 28.18 62.98 -29.42
CA LYS A 24 27.98 61.98 -28.36
C LYS A 24 26.72 61.15 -28.62
N GLU A 25 26.90 60.07 -29.36
CA GLU A 25 25.92 58.98 -29.46
C GLU A 25 25.49 58.56 -28.05
N ILE A 26 24.23 58.82 -27.71
CA ILE A 26 23.64 58.41 -26.44
C ILE A 26 23.36 56.92 -26.54
N ALA A 27 24.07 56.11 -25.76
CA ALA A 27 23.82 54.67 -25.69
C ALA A 27 22.42 54.40 -25.11
N ILE A 28 21.48 53.99 -25.98
CA ILE A 28 20.10 53.65 -25.59
C ILE A 28 20.10 52.24 -25.02
N ARG A 29 20.04 52.07 -23.69
CA ARG A 29 19.80 50.74 -23.09
C ARG A 29 18.31 50.41 -23.13
N LEU A 30 17.88 49.58 -24.08
CA LEU A 30 16.53 48.99 -24.04
C LEU A 30 16.56 47.78 -23.10
N ASN A 31 15.85 47.89 -21.98
CA ASN A 31 15.69 46.78 -21.05
C ASN A 31 14.39 46.06 -21.40
N LEU A 32 14.50 45.03 -22.25
CA LEU A 32 13.38 44.15 -22.57
C LEU A 32 13.42 42.94 -21.62
N PRO A 33 12.26 42.41 -21.18
CA PRO A 33 12.24 41.20 -20.37
C PRO A 33 12.96 40.05 -21.10
N GLY A 34 14.10 39.60 -20.58
CA GLY A 34 14.91 38.53 -21.16
C GLY A 34 15.88 38.94 -22.27
N ALA A 35 16.10 40.24 -22.52
CA ALA A 35 17.13 40.69 -23.45
C ALA A 35 17.80 41.99 -22.96
N LYS A 36 19.10 41.89 -22.64
CA LYS A 36 19.99 43.05 -22.47
C LYS A 36 20.63 43.37 -23.82
N LEU A 37 20.50 44.61 -24.26
CA LEU A 37 21.08 45.11 -25.50
C LEU A 37 22.31 45.96 -25.18
N ASP A 38 23.50 45.53 -25.62
CA ASP A 38 24.74 46.31 -25.57
C ASP A 38 25.11 46.81 -26.97
N PHE A 39 25.31 48.12 -27.10
CA PHE A 39 25.65 48.78 -28.36
C PHE A 39 27.17 48.73 -28.61
N THR A 40 27.66 47.56 -29.03
CA THR A 40 29.01 47.40 -29.59
C THR A 40 28.95 46.43 -30.78
N ASN A 41 28.63 46.97 -31.96
CA ASN A 41 28.71 46.39 -33.31
C ASN A 41 28.01 45.05 -33.64
N ASP A 42 27.58 44.23 -32.67
CA ASP A 42 26.85 42.98 -32.92
C ASP A 42 25.67 42.82 -31.94
N TRP A 43 24.54 42.35 -32.47
CA TRP A 43 23.32 42.08 -31.68
C TRP A 43 23.51 40.78 -30.89
N VAL A 44 23.64 40.86 -29.56
CA VAL A 44 23.74 39.69 -28.69
C VAL A 44 22.61 39.70 -27.68
N VAL A 45 21.80 38.63 -27.67
CA VAL A 45 20.75 38.39 -26.67
C VAL A 45 21.35 37.58 -25.52
N ASP A 46 21.27 38.08 -24.29
CA ASP A 46 21.69 37.36 -23.09
C ASP A 46 20.71 36.22 -22.77
N THR A 47 21.05 34.98 -23.16
CA THR A 47 20.23 33.77 -22.97
C THR A 47 20.62 32.96 -21.74
N THR A 48 21.53 33.46 -20.90
CA THR A 48 22.12 32.69 -19.78
C THR A 48 21.08 32.23 -18.75
N GLU A 49 20.16 33.11 -18.36
CA GLU A 49 19.07 32.79 -17.42
C GLU A 49 18.10 31.74 -18.00
N LEU A 50 17.82 31.82 -19.31
CA LEU A 50 16.96 30.85 -19.99
C LEU A 50 17.61 29.47 -20.06
N GLU A 51 18.92 29.41 -20.31
CA GLU A 51 19.68 28.15 -20.31
C GLU A 51 19.76 27.53 -18.91
N GLN A 52 20.00 28.35 -17.87
CA GLN A 52 19.97 27.90 -16.48
C GLN A 52 18.59 27.37 -16.07
N ALA A 53 17.52 28.08 -16.44
CA ALA A 53 16.15 27.65 -16.18
C ALA A 53 15.83 26.31 -16.87
N LYS A 54 16.25 26.12 -18.13
CA LYS A 54 16.11 24.85 -18.85
C LYS A 54 16.89 23.71 -18.19
N ALA A 55 18.11 23.96 -17.73
CA ALA A 55 18.92 22.96 -17.02
C ALA A 55 18.27 22.54 -15.69
N MET A 56 17.75 23.51 -14.92
CA MET A 56 17.00 23.22 -13.70
C MET A 56 15.70 22.46 -13.99
N GLN A 57 14.96 22.84 -15.03
CA GLN A 57 13.76 22.13 -15.45
C GLN A 57 14.05 20.66 -15.79
N ALA A 58 15.11 20.40 -16.56
CA ALA A 58 15.52 19.03 -16.91
C ALA A 58 15.85 18.20 -15.67
N THR A 59 16.57 18.81 -14.71
CA THR A 59 16.93 18.16 -13.44
C THR A 59 15.69 17.85 -12.59
N LEU A 60 14.76 18.80 -12.49
CA LEU A 60 13.52 18.63 -11.75
C LEU A 60 12.62 17.57 -12.39
N MET A 61 12.51 17.55 -13.71
CA MET A 61 11.76 16.51 -14.44
C MET A 61 12.33 15.11 -14.18
N ALA A 62 13.66 14.96 -14.24
CA ALA A 62 14.31 13.68 -13.93
C ALA A 62 14.04 13.25 -12.48
N ARG A 63 14.06 14.22 -11.54
CA ARG A 63 13.76 13.93 -10.13
C ARG A 63 12.31 13.56 -9.90
N ILE A 64 11.37 14.24 -10.57
CA ILE A 64 9.93 13.92 -10.52
C ILE A 64 9.71 12.50 -11.03
N GLN A 65 10.27 12.15 -12.18
CA GLN A 65 10.12 10.81 -12.75
C GLN A 65 10.68 9.72 -11.82
N ALA A 66 11.84 9.96 -11.21
CA ALA A 66 12.42 9.03 -10.24
C ALA A 66 11.52 8.86 -8.99
N LEU A 67 10.96 9.96 -8.48
CA LEU A 67 10.05 9.93 -7.35
C LEU A 67 8.72 9.26 -7.69
N GLU A 68 8.19 9.45 -8.90
CA GLU A 68 6.98 8.78 -9.36
C GLU A 68 7.17 7.26 -9.43
N GLN A 69 8.29 6.81 -9.99
CA GLN A 69 8.66 5.39 -10.01
C GLN A 69 8.80 4.81 -8.60
N GLU A 70 9.45 5.53 -7.70
CA GLU A 70 9.60 5.10 -6.30
C GLU A 70 8.24 5.04 -5.59
N ASN A 71 7.37 6.02 -5.81
CA ASN A 71 6.03 6.05 -5.22
C ASN A 71 5.18 4.89 -5.73
N GLN A 72 5.24 4.60 -7.04
CA GLN A 72 4.57 3.44 -7.63
C GLN A 72 5.09 2.13 -7.03
N TYR A 73 6.42 1.97 -6.95
CA TYR A 73 7.03 0.79 -6.35
C TYR A 73 6.62 0.60 -4.88
N LEU A 74 6.55 1.68 -4.10
CA LEU A 74 6.12 1.64 -2.70
C LEU A 74 4.65 1.26 -2.57
N ARG A 75 3.77 1.77 -3.45
CA ARG A 75 2.35 1.38 -3.47
C ARG A 75 2.19 -0.11 -3.75
N GLU A 76 2.84 -0.60 -4.79
CA GLU A 76 2.83 -2.04 -5.11
C GLU A 76 3.38 -2.89 -3.96
N LYS A 77 4.42 -2.40 -3.27
CA LYS A 77 4.96 -3.09 -2.09
C LYS A 77 3.97 -3.10 -0.93
N CYS A 78 3.26 -2.00 -0.69
CA CYS A 78 2.21 -1.92 0.32
C CYS A 78 1.07 -2.88 0.00
N ASP A 79 0.63 -2.95 -1.25
CA ASP A 79 -0.44 -3.85 -1.68
C ASP A 79 -0.04 -5.32 -1.45
N ARG A 80 1.19 -5.70 -1.85
CA ARG A 80 1.71 -7.06 -1.59
C ARG A 80 1.75 -7.41 -0.10
N ILE A 81 2.26 -6.51 0.73
CA ILE A 81 2.33 -6.73 2.19
C ILE A 81 0.92 -6.81 2.78
N HIS A 82 -0.02 -6.01 2.28
CA HIS A 82 -1.40 -6.04 2.72
C HIS A 82 -2.06 -7.39 2.40
N ASP A 83 -1.87 -7.89 1.18
CA ASP A 83 -2.39 -9.20 0.76
C ASP A 83 -1.76 -10.34 1.58
N GLU A 84 -0.44 -10.28 1.81
CA GLU A 84 0.26 -11.25 2.65
C GLU A 84 -0.27 -11.24 4.09
N SER A 85 -0.50 -10.05 4.66
CA SER A 85 -1.09 -9.90 6.00
C SER A 85 -2.51 -10.46 6.07
N ASN A 86 -3.32 -10.23 5.03
CA ASN A 86 -4.68 -10.77 4.96
C ASN A 86 -4.66 -12.30 4.87
N LEU A 87 -3.75 -12.86 4.08
CA LEU A 87 -3.55 -14.30 3.99
C LEU A 87 -3.13 -14.91 5.33
N ASP A 88 -2.24 -14.25 6.06
CA ASP A 88 -1.75 -14.72 7.35
C ASP A 88 -2.85 -14.71 8.43
N LYS A 89 -3.70 -13.67 8.44
CA LYS A 89 -4.89 -13.62 9.29
C LYS A 89 -5.85 -14.76 8.98
N PHE A 90 -6.11 -15.02 7.69
CA PHE A 90 -6.97 -16.13 7.27
C PHE A 90 -6.40 -17.49 7.69
N LYS A 91 -5.09 -17.73 7.49
CA LYS A 91 -4.43 -18.96 7.93
C LYS A 91 -4.53 -19.16 9.44
N SER A 92 -4.29 -18.10 10.20
CA SER A 92 -4.39 -18.13 11.67
C SER A 92 -5.82 -18.46 12.12
N GLN A 93 -6.83 -17.83 11.53
CA GLN A 93 -8.23 -18.12 11.84
C GLN A 93 -8.60 -19.57 11.49
N LEU A 94 -8.23 -20.03 10.29
CA LEU A 94 -8.52 -21.39 9.85
C LEU A 94 -7.87 -22.43 10.78
N LEU A 95 -6.63 -22.19 11.23
CA LEU A 95 -5.93 -23.09 12.14
C LEU A 95 -6.63 -23.17 13.50
N VAL A 96 -7.13 -22.04 14.02
CA VAL A 96 -7.94 -22.01 15.24
C VAL A 96 -9.24 -22.80 15.06
N GLU A 97 -9.94 -22.61 13.95
CA GLU A 97 -11.18 -23.34 13.65
C GLU A 97 -10.93 -24.86 13.51
N MET A 98 -9.87 -25.25 12.81
CA MET A 98 -9.47 -26.66 12.67
C MET A 98 -9.09 -27.30 14.01
N LEU A 99 -8.38 -26.57 14.89
CA LEU A 99 -8.08 -27.04 16.24
C LEU A 99 -9.35 -27.23 17.06
N ALA A 100 -10.30 -26.31 16.98
CA ALA A 100 -11.58 -26.43 17.67
C ALA A 100 -12.37 -27.66 17.19
N VAL A 101 -12.42 -27.89 15.87
CA VAL A 101 -13.06 -29.09 15.29
C VAL A 101 -12.35 -30.37 15.72
N SER A 102 -11.01 -30.39 15.69
CA SER A 102 -10.23 -31.57 16.07
C SER A 102 -10.39 -31.90 17.55
N SER A 103 -10.41 -30.89 18.42
CA SER A 103 -10.68 -31.07 19.86
C SER A 103 -12.08 -31.63 20.10
N LEU A 104 -13.08 -31.12 19.38
CA LEU A 104 -14.45 -31.61 19.49
C LEU A 104 -14.57 -33.08 19.03
N ASP A 105 -13.88 -33.45 17.96
CA ASP A 105 -13.86 -34.81 17.45
C ASP A 105 -13.17 -35.78 18.43
N GLU A 106 -12.05 -35.36 19.03
CA GLU A 106 -11.36 -36.14 20.05
C GLU A 106 -12.24 -36.37 21.29
N GLU A 107 -12.96 -35.34 21.77
CA GLU A 107 -13.89 -35.47 22.89
C GLU A 107 -15.05 -36.43 22.57
N LYS A 108 -15.63 -36.33 21.37
CA LYS A 108 -16.69 -37.25 20.92
C LYS A 108 -16.19 -38.68 20.87
N SER A 109 -15.02 -38.91 20.28
CA SER A 109 -14.40 -40.24 20.20
C SER A 109 -14.14 -40.83 21.59
N LYS A 110 -13.62 -40.03 22.53
CA LYS A 110 -13.45 -40.46 23.93
C LYS A 110 -14.78 -40.80 24.60
N ALA A 111 -15.82 -40.00 24.40
CA ALA A 111 -17.14 -40.25 24.96
C ALA A 111 -17.76 -41.54 24.40
N GLU A 112 -17.64 -41.78 23.10
CA GLU A 112 -18.09 -43.01 22.44
C GLU A 112 -17.32 -44.23 22.95
N TYR A 113 -16.00 -44.13 23.09
CA TYR A 113 -15.16 -45.18 23.66
C TYR A 113 -15.58 -45.52 25.09
N ILE A 114 -15.80 -44.53 25.96
CA ILE A 114 -16.24 -44.76 27.35
C ILE A 114 -17.61 -45.43 27.35
N LYS A 115 -18.54 -44.98 26.51
CA LYS A 115 -19.87 -45.57 26.39
C LYS A 115 -19.80 -47.04 25.99
N GLU A 116 -18.97 -47.38 25.00
CA GLU A 116 -18.81 -48.75 24.54
C GLU A 116 -18.10 -49.62 25.58
N LYS A 117 -17.08 -49.07 26.26
CA LYS A 117 -16.41 -49.74 27.38
C LYS A 117 -17.41 -50.12 28.48
N LEU A 118 -18.28 -49.19 28.90
CA LEU A 118 -19.31 -49.46 29.92
C LEU A 118 -20.31 -50.53 29.46
N LYS A 119 -20.72 -50.52 28.19
CA LYS A 119 -21.58 -51.58 27.64
C LYS A 119 -20.90 -52.95 27.72
N VAL A 120 -19.64 -53.04 27.28
CA VAL A 120 -18.85 -54.28 27.33
C VAL A 120 -18.67 -54.77 28.76
N GLU A 121 -18.41 -53.85 29.70
CA GLU A 121 -18.33 -54.20 31.13
C GLU A 121 -19.66 -54.72 31.68
N SER A 122 -20.79 -54.09 31.32
CA SER A 122 -22.12 -54.58 31.72
C SER A 122 -22.40 -55.96 31.14
N LEU A 123 -22.12 -56.18 29.86
CA LEU A 123 -22.33 -57.46 29.19
C LEU A 123 -21.45 -58.55 29.81
N LYS A 124 -20.21 -58.22 30.19
CA LYS A 124 -19.31 -59.12 30.90
C LYS A 124 -19.85 -59.48 32.28
N GLN A 125 -20.41 -58.52 33.02
CA GLN A 125 -21.05 -58.78 34.32
C GLN A 125 -22.28 -59.68 34.15
N ASP A 126 -23.14 -59.40 33.17
CA ASP A 126 -24.32 -60.20 32.87
C ASP A 126 -23.94 -61.64 32.48
N MET A 127 -22.95 -61.81 31.61
CA MET A 127 -22.41 -63.13 31.25
C MET A 127 -21.85 -63.87 32.47
N LYS A 128 -21.14 -63.17 33.37
CA LYS A 128 -20.61 -63.79 34.58
C LYS A 128 -21.75 -64.24 35.50
N ALA A 129 -22.77 -63.42 35.70
CA ALA A 129 -23.94 -63.76 36.51
C ALA A 129 -24.71 -64.96 35.93
N LEU A 130 -24.89 -65.00 34.60
CA LEU A 130 -25.49 -66.13 33.91
C LEU A 130 -24.69 -67.43 34.08
N LEU A 131 -23.36 -67.37 33.97
CA LEU A 131 -22.49 -68.52 34.19
C LEU A 131 -22.52 -69.00 35.65
N GLU A 132 -22.53 -68.08 36.61
CA GLU A 132 -22.66 -68.43 38.04
C GLU A 132 -24.02 -69.07 38.35
N ALA A 133 -25.10 -68.60 37.73
CA ALA A 133 -26.43 -69.21 37.85
C ALA A 133 -26.45 -70.62 37.24
N ALA A 134 -25.91 -70.80 36.03
CA ALA A 134 -25.81 -72.10 35.38
C ALA A 134 -24.98 -73.11 36.21
N ALA A 135 -23.88 -72.64 36.81
CA ALA A 135 -23.05 -73.45 37.71
C ALA A 135 -23.80 -73.88 38.97
N LYS A 136 -24.59 -72.99 39.59
CA LYS A 136 -25.45 -73.33 40.75
C LYS A 136 -26.52 -74.38 40.43
N HIS A 137 -27.02 -74.36 39.20
CA HIS A 137 -28.00 -75.35 38.71
C HIS A 137 -27.36 -76.62 38.13
N ASN A 138 -26.03 -76.78 38.22
CA ASN A 138 -25.27 -77.94 37.72
C ASN A 138 -25.52 -78.24 36.22
N ILE A 139 -25.85 -77.20 35.44
CA ILE A 139 -26.10 -77.32 34.00
C ILE A 139 -24.75 -77.30 33.28
N ASP A 140 -24.45 -78.37 32.53
CA ASP A 140 -23.24 -78.45 31.71
C ASP A 140 -23.24 -77.32 30.67
N ILE A 141 -22.09 -76.68 30.43
CA ILE A 141 -21.93 -75.50 29.56
C ILE A 141 -22.51 -75.77 28.15
N LYS A 142 -22.46 -77.04 27.70
CA LYS A 142 -23.03 -77.50 26.43
C LYS A 142 -24.57 -77.48 26.42
N GLN A 143 -25.23 -77.83 27.53
CA GLN A 143 -26.68 -77.77 27.65
C GLN A 143 -27.17 -76.33 27.79
N PHE A 144 -26.41 -75.48 28.49
CA PHE A 144 -26.67 -74.04 28.60
C PHE A 144 -26.60 -73.33 27.23
N ALA A 145 -25.58 -73.61 26.42
CA ALA A 145 -25.44 -73.05 25.07
C ALA A 145 -26.57 -73.47 24.10
N VAL A 146 -27.17 -74.64 24.32
CA VAL A 146 -28.33 -75.12 23.55
C VAL A 146 -29.60 -74.38 23.99
N ALA A 147 -29.81 -74.16 25.29
CA ALA A 147 -30.95 -73.39 25.80
C ALA A 147 -30.92 -71.91 25.37
N LEU A 148 -29.73 -71.30 25.32
CA LEU A 148 -29.54 -69.91 24.88
C LEU A 148 -29.78 -69.70 23.37
N LYS A 149 -29.64 -70.74 22.55
CA LYS A 149 -29.97 -70.72 21.11
C LYS A 149 -31.45 -71.02 20.80
N ALA A 150 -32.18 -71.52 21.79
CA ALA A 150 -33.59 -71.87 21.65
C ALA A 150 -34.55 -70.72 22.06
N VAL A 151 -33.99 -69.63 22.60
CA VAL A 151 -34.64 -68.33 22.83
C VAL A 151 -34.24 -67.39 21.70
#